data_AF-A0A0M4DNA2-F1
#
_entry.id   AF-A0A0M4DNA2-F1
#
_cell.length_a   1.000
_cell.length_b   1.000
_cell.length_c   1.000
_cell.angle_alpha   90.00
_cell.angle_beta   90.00
_cell.angle_gamma   90.00
#
_symmetry.space_group_name_H-M   'P 1'
#
loop_
_entity.id
_entity.type
_entity.pdbx_description
1 polymer ?
#
loop_
_entity_poly.entity_id
_entity_poly.type
_entity_poly.pdbx_seq_one_letter_code
_entity_poly.pdbx_strand_id
1 'polypeptide(L)'
;MKPFGTLIGTLRRPAGALGVLALLLGAVIAAPPAGAVASPAAAPTGGAAAAVAAEPKNLQVMSWNMCDIPRWNCADTGTSAQKAGVVKHHIDNTWVHAVLLQEVCENTLATLMTELGPGWGTAFHPYRWSQNGVKHDSPCVEGKPERAGTAIIVKGGIQDARTYPTTQPWTGLQAPFHCATAPYWDNIRLCNVHASWLGINPDHPTWDYRDDQFAEIKAVVDQFPRTVFGGDFNAKSPDAPNNPHAWVWPQGLYSQGPGTEGYQECDQTGTSRTGRPTHDSGVKIDYIFSSETRRWCAVADTAYSDHHVMIESVAVG
;
A
#
# COMPACT_ATOMS: atom_id res chain seq x y z
N MET A 1 -13.41 -10.65 -27.71
CA MET A 1 -13.65 -9.18 -27.65
C MET A 1 -14.96 -8.95 -26.91
N LYS A 2 -14.88 -8.62 -25.62
CA LYS A 2 -16.04 -8.20 -24.81
C LYS A 2 -16.11 -6.67 -24.84
N PRO A 3 -17.31 -6.05 -24.92
CA PRO A 3 -17.43 -4.61 -25.14
C PRO A 3 -17.11 -3.83 -23.87
N PHE A 4 -16.47 -2.67 -24.05
CA PHE A 4 -16.22 -1.67 -23.02
C PHE A 4 -17.56 -1.09 -22.52
N GLY A 5 -17.84 -1.28 -21.23
CA GLY A 5 -18.94 -0.63 -20.54
C GLY A 5 -18.49 0.70 -19.95
N THR A 6 -18.95 1.80 -20.53
CA THR A 6 -18.81 3.16 -20.01
C THR A 6 -19.66 3.32 -18.73
N LEU A 7 -19.04 3.55 -17.58
CA LEU A 7 -19.73 3.89 -16.33
C LEU A 7 -19.59 5.38 -16.03
N ILE A 8 -20.70 6.10 -16.22
CA ILE A 8 -20.90 7.49 -15.84
C ILE A 8 -21.16 7.52 -14.32
N GLY A 9 -20.19 8.01 -13.55
CA GLY A 9 -20.37 8.29 -12.12
C GLY A 9 -21.29 9.50 -11.92
N THR A 10 -22.48 9.28 -11.38
CA THR A 10 -23.38 10.34 -10.94
C THR A 10 -23.02 10.78 -9.53
N LEU A 11 -22.39 11.96 -9.42
CA LEU A 11 -22.23 12.72 -8.17
C LEU A 11 -23.61 13.17 -7.67
N ARG A 12 -24.13 12.54 -6.61
CA ARG A 12 -25.26 13.09 -5.84
C ARG A 12 -24.74 13.95 -4.69
N ARG A 13 -24.85 15.27 -4.85
CA ARG A 13 -24.89 16.23 -3.73
C ARG A 13 -26.29 16.21 -3.11
N PRO A 14 -26.44 16.19 -1.78
CA PRO A 14 -27.66 16.71 -1.16
C PRO A 14 -27.52 18.23 -1.00
N ALA A 15 -28.41 18.93 -1.69
CA ALA A 15 -28.73 20.33 -1.47
C ALA A 15 -29.45 20.50 -0.12
N GLY A 16 -29.21 21.64 0.53
CA GLY A 16 -29.92 22.04 1.74
C GLY A 16 -31.34 22.53 1.46
N ALA A 17 -32.16 22.51 2.51
CA ALA A 17 -33.35 23.33 2.71
C ALA A 17 -33.32 23.74 4.20
N LEU A 18 -33.06 25.02 4.52
CA LEU A 18 -34.04 26.10 4.69
C LEU A 18 -35.13 25.76 5.72
N GLY A 19 -34.87 26.15 6.97
CA GLY A 19 -35.88 26.38 8.00
C GLY A 19 -35.70 27.81 8.53
N VAL A 20 -36.61 28.70 8.13
CA VAL A 20 -36.72 30.08 8.60
C VAL A 20 -37.54 30.09 9.89
N LEU A 21 -37.04 30.74 10.95
CA LEU A 21 -37.91 31.34 11.96
C LEU A 21 -37.30 32.66 12.45
N ALA A 22 -38.08 33.73 12.28
CA ALA A 22 -37.79 35.09 12.69
C ALA A 22 -38.14 35.32 14.17
N LEU A 23 -37.47 36.30 14.81
CA LEU A 23 -37.99 37.33 15.73
C LEU A 23 -36.76 38.08 16.29
N LEU A 24 -36.49 39.31 15.85
CA LEU A 24 -36.98 40.61 16.35
C LEU A 24 -36.14 41.22 17.50
N LEU A 25 -35.78 42.49 17.27
CA LEU A 25 -35.50 43.60 18.20
C LEU A 25 -34.05 43.86 18.66
N GLY A 26 -33.62 45.10 18.38
CA GLY A 26 -32.93 45.92 19.39
C GLY A 26 -31.53 46.39 19.03
N ALA A 27 -31.38 47.28 18.05
CA ALA A 27 -30.19 48.12 17.94
C ALA A 27 -30.29 49.29 18.94
N VAL A 28 -29.36 49.37 19.89
CA VAL A 28 -29.05 50.61 20.61
C VAL A 28 -27.56 50.83 20.52
N ILE A 29 -27.19 51.83 19.73
CA ILE A 29 -25.83 52.35 19.58
C ILE A 29 -25.60 53.30 20.75
N ALA A 30 -24.66 52.99 21.64
CA ALA A 30 -24.16 53.91 22.66
C ALA A 30 -22.68 54.19 22.37
N ALA A 31 -22.37 55.45 22.09
CA ALA A 31 -21.02 55.96 21.93
C ALA A 31 -20.28 56.05 23.28
N PRO A 32 -18.95 55.85 23.32
CA PRO A 32 -18.16 56.01 24.54
C PRO A 32 -17.77 57.48 24.76
N PRO A 33 -17.78 58.00 26.01
CA PRO A 33 -17.06 59.22 26.33
C PRO A 33 -15.57 58.94 26.56
N ALA A 34 -14.77 59.90 26.11
CA ALA A 34 -13.32 59.93 26.15
C ALA A 34 -12.74 60.04 27.57
N GLY A 35 -11.54 59.48 27.74
CA GLY A 35 -10.56 59.94 28.72
C GLY A 35 -10.08 58.90 29.72
N ALA A 36 -8.92 58.27 29.44
CA ALA A 36 -7.97 57.83 30.46
C ALA A 36 -6.60 57.53 29.84
N VAL A 37 -5.68 58.48 30.04
CA VAL A 37 -4.22 58.35 30.28
C VAL A 37 -3.46 57.23 29.55
N ALA A 38 -2.64 57.63 28.57
CA ALA A 38 -1.62 56.80 27.95
C ALA A 38 -0.45 56.56 28.93
N SER A 39 -0.30 55.31 29.37
CA SER A 39 0.98 54.80 29.88
C SER A 39 1.95 54.60 28.71
N PRO A 40 3.27 54.84 28.88
CA PRO A 40 4.25 54.62 27.83
C PRO A 40 4.26 53.14 27.44
N ALA A 41 3.95 52.88 26.18
CA ALA A 41 4.00 51.56 25.56
C ALA A 41 5.40 50.97 25.68
N ALA A 42 5.50 49.83 26.35
CA ALA A 42 6.64 48.94 26.21
C ALA A 42 6.76 48.56 24.73
N ALA A 43 7.96 48.70 24.17
CA ALA A 43 8.26 48.31 22.80
C ALA A 43 7.84 46.84 22.59
N PRO A 44 7.14 46.49 21.49
CA PRO A 44 6.83 45.11 21.20
C PRO A 44 8.15 44.38 20.93
N THR A 45 8.57 43.55 21.87
CA THR A 45 9.58 42.52 21.64
C THR A 45 9.09 41.70 20.45
N GLY A 46 9.81 41.78 19.33
CA GLY A 46 9.50 41.07 18.10
C GLY A 46 9.27 39.60 18.40
N GLY A 47 8.00 39.19 18.39
CA GLY A 47 7.64 37.79 18.43
C GLY A 47 8.25 37.14 17.20
N ALA A 48 9.20 36.23 17.41
CA ALA A 48 9.62 35.31 16.38
C ALA A 48 8.34 34.65 15.86
N ALA A 49 8.00 34.92 14.59
CA ALA A 49 6.88 34.26 13.94
C ALA A 49 7.11 32.75 14.11
N ALA A 50 6.18 32.07 14.80
CA ALA A 50 6.23 30.63 14.93
C ALA A 50 6.37 30.04 13.52
N ALA A 51 7.46 29.30 13.29
CA ALA A 51 7.69 28.65 12.00
C ALA A 51 6.48 27.75 11.72
N VAL A 52 5.70 28.10 10.69
CA VAL A 52 4.60 27.26 10.24
C VAL A 52 5.22 25.99 9.69
N ALA A 53 4.94 24.86 10.33
CA ALA A 53 5.41 23.56 9.86
C ALA A 53 4.93 23.37 8.41
N ALA A 54 5.82 22.92 7.52
CA ALA A 54 5.45 22.64 6.14
C ALA A 54 4.37 21.54 6.13
N GLU A 55 3.37 21.69 5.26
CA GLU A 55 2.35 20.67 5.06
C GLU A 55 3.01 19.34 4.63
N PRO A 56 2.62 18.19 5.21
CA PRO A 56 3.14 16.90 4.80
C PRO A 56 2.91 16.66 3.30
N LYS A 57 3.93 16.14 2.62
CA LYS A 57 3.82 15.58 1.28
C LYS A 57 2.80 14.43 1.27
N ASN A 58 2.34 14.09 0.08
CA ASN A 58 1.42 12.99 -0.11
C ASN A 58 2.07 11.90 -0.95
N LEU A 59 2.27 10.72 -0.36
CA LEU A 59 2.81 9.55 -1.04
C LEU A 59 1.66 8.60 -1.38
N GLN A 60 1.48 8.30 -2.67
CA GLN A 60 0.60 7.24 -3.13
C GLN A 60 1.40 5.97 -3.40
N VAL A 61 1.09 4.90 -2.66
CA VAL A 61 1.70 3.58 -2.80
C VAL A 61 0.68 2.65 -3.43
N MET A 62 1.06 2.05 -4.55
CA MET A 62 0.32 1.00 -5.23
C MET A 62 0.87 -0.37 -4.81
N SER A 63 -0.01 -1.34 -4.60
CA SER A 63 0.35 -2.75 -4.49
C SER A 63 -0.45 -3.58 -5.48
N TRP A 64 0.19 -4.55 -6.13
CA TRP A 64 -0.47 -5.42 -7.09
C TRP A 64 0.29 -6.74 -7.30
N ASN A 65 -0.38 -7.86 -7.05
CA ASN A 65 0.04 -9.14 -7.60
C ASN A 65 -0.30 -9.14 -9.09
N MET A 66 0.74 -9.08 -9.93
CA MET A 66 0.62 -8.85 -11.35
C MET A 66 0.14 -10.09 -12.10
N CYS A 67 0.22 -11.28 -11.49
CA CYS A 67 -0.01 -12.57 -12.13
C CYS A 67 0.67 -12.59 -13.51
N ASP A 68 1.99 -12.42 -13.57
CA ASP A 68 2.75 -12.32 -14.85
C ASP A 68 3.36 -13.66 -15.27
N ILE A 69 3.24 -14.69 -14.45
CA ILE A 69 4.03 -15.92 -14.55
C ILE A 69 3.18 -17.01 -15.21
N PRO A 70 3.36 -17.33 -16.50
CA PRO A 70 2.37 -18.12 -17.24
C PRO A 70 2.11 -19.51 -16.66
N ARG A 71 3.14 -20.12 -16.07
CA ARG A 71 3.07 -21.44 -15.43
C ARG A 71 2.30 -21.45 -14.10
N TRP A 72 1.91 -20.29 -13.58
CA TRP A 72 1.08 -20.12 -12.38
C TRP A 72 -0.36 -19.73 -12.73
N ASN A 73 -0.86 -20.24 -13.87
CA ASN A 73 -2.19 -19.95 -14.43
C ASN A 73 -2.39 -18.51 -14.91
N CYS A 74 -1.30 -17.81 -15.17
CA CYS A 74 -1.33 -16.42 -15.66
C CYS A 74 -1.15 -16.27 -17.17
N ALA A 75 -1.13 -17.36 -17.93
CA ALA A 75 -0.84 -17.32 -19.37
C ALA A 75 -1.81 -16.42 -20.17
N ASP A 76 -3.06 -16.29 -19.70
CA ASP A 76 -4.13 -15.57 -20.39
C ASP A 76 -4.47 -14.20 -19.74
N THR A 77 -3.68 -13.74 -18.78
CA THR A 77 -3.92 -12.46 -18.05
C THR A 77 -3.24 -11.26 -18.72
N GLY A 78 -2.93 -11.36 -20.02
CA GLY A 78 -2.41 -10.27 -20.84
C GLY A 78 -0.89 -10.27 -21.01
N THR A 79 -0.42 -9.36 -21.87
CA THR A 79 0.99 -9.20 -22.24
C THR A 79 1.75 -8.29 -21.27
N SER A 80 3.09 -8.36 -21.29
CA SER A 80 3.96 -7.46 -20.53
C SER A 80 3.62 -5.98 -20.73
N ALA A 81 3.36 -5.55 -21.98
CA ALA A 81 3.00 -4.16 -22.28
C ALA A 81 1.65 -3.76 -21.67
N GLN A 82 0.66 -4.67 -21.64
CA GLN A 82 -0.64 -4.40 -21.03
C GLN A 82 -0.51 -4.27 -19.51
N LYS A 83 0.26 -5.15 -18.87
CA LYS A 83 0.51 -5.13 -17.42
C LYS A 83 1.32 -3.89 -17.01
N ALA A 84 2.39 -3.54 -17.74
CA ALA A 84 3.10 -2.28 -17.56
C ALA A 84 2.17 -1.07 -17.73
N GLY A 85 1.28 -1.12 -18.72
CA GLY A 85 0.25 -0.11 -18.97
C GLY A 85 -0.71 0.11 -17.80
N VAL A 86 -1.04 -0.92 -17.01
CA VAL A 86 -1.85 -0.77 -15.77
C VAL A 86 -1.11 0.08 -14.75
N VAL A 87 0.16 -0.23 -14.49
CA VAL A 87 0.98 0.55 -13.54
C VAL A 87 1.13 1.99 -14.02
N LYS A 88 1.43 2.18 -15.31
CA LYS A 88 1.54 3.50 -15.92
C LYS A 88 0.24 4.30 -15.85
N HIS A 89 -0.91 3.65 -16.07
CA HIS A 89 -2.21 4.29 -15.92
C HIS A 89 -2.38 4.89 -14.52
N HIS A 90 -2.05 4.16 -13.45
CA HIS A 90 -2.19 4.67 -12.09
C HIS A 90 -1.16 5.72 -11.71
N ILE A 91 0.05 5.66 -12.28
CA ILE A 91 1.04 6.72 -12.15
C ILE A 91 0.52 8.02 -12.78
N ASP A 92 -0.03 7.94 -14.00
CA ASP A 92 -0.44 9.12 -14.76
C ASP A 92 -1.80 9.70 -14.29
N ASN A 93 -2.71 8.86 -13.75
CA ASN A 93 -4.09 9.27 -13.45
C ASN A 93 -4.42 9.28 -11.95
N THR A 94 -3.70 8.50 -11.14
CA THR A 94 -3.90 8.42 -9.68
C THR A 94 -2.69 8.90 -8.90
N TRP A 95 -1.69 9.45 -9.60
CA TRP A 95 -0.46 10.01 -9.03
C TRP A 95 0.30 9.00 -8.18
N VAL A 96 0.28 7.71 -8.55
CA VAL A 96 1.11 6.70 -7.88
C VAL A 96 2.58 7.10 -7.95
N HIS A 97 3.27 7.01 -6.82
CA HIS A 97 4.67 7.41 -6.65
C HIS A 97 5.57 6.25 -6.21
N ALA A 98 4.99 5.21 -5.62
CA ALA A 98 5.66 3.97 -5.28
C ALA A 98 4.79 2.77 -5.66
N VAL A 99 5.40 1.66 -6.07
CA VAL A 99 4.72 0.45 -6.52
C VAL A 99 5.37 -0.77 -5.86
N LEU A 100 4.55 -1.65 -5.29
CA LEU A 100 4.91 -2.93 -4.71
C LEU A 100 4.30 -4.03 -5.60
N LEU A 101 5.14 -4.72 -6.37
CA LEU A 101 4.69 -5.73 -7.33
C LEU A 101 5.01 -7.14 -6.83
N GLN A 102 4.04 -8.03 -6.90
CA GLN A 102 4.20 -9.47 -6.73
C GLN A 102 4.00 -10.17 -8.07
N GLU A 103 4.56 -11.37 -8.22
CA GLU A 103 4.47 -12.19 -9.44
C GLU A 103 4.84 -11.46 -10.72
N VAL A 104 5.91 -10.65 -10.68
CA VAL A 104 6.40 -9.91 -11.84
C VAL A 104 7.55 -10.66 -12.51
N CYS A 105 7.53 -10.72 -13.84
CA CYS A 105 8.65 -11.20 -14.64
C CYS A 105 9.62 -10.06 -14.98
N GLU A 106 10.92 -10.37 -15.04
CA GLU A 106 11.95 -9.35 -15.27
C GLU A 106 11.78 -8.58 -16.59
N ASN A 107 11.28 -9.18 -17.67
CA ASN A 107 11.04 -8.48 -18.93
C ASN A 107 9.88 -7.50 -18.83
N THR A 108 8.81 -7.84 -18.11
CA THR A 108 7.70 -6.91 -17.84
C THR A 108 8.19 -5.75 -16.99
N LEU A 109 8.99 -6.02 -15.96
CA LEU A 109 9.63 -4.97 -15.15
C LEU A 109 10.55 -4.08 -15.99
N ALA A 110 11.38 -4.65 -16.87
CA ALA A 110 12.26 -3.90 -17.76
C ALA A 110 11.48 -3.00 -18.74
N THR A 111 10.37 -3.51 -19.27
CA THR A 111 9.44 -2.76 -20.12
C THR A 111 8.88 -1.56 -19.35
N LEU A 112 8.33 -1.80 -18.16
CA LEU A 112 7.81 -0.75 -17.29
C LEU A 112 8.87 0.31 -16.95
N MET A 113 10.07 -0.10 -16.53
CA MET A 113 11.14 0.84 -16.18
C MET A 113 11.61 1.66 -17.38
N THR A 114 11.58 1.10 -18.59
CA THR A 114 11.86 1.83 -19.83
C THR A 114 10.81 2.92 -20.08
N GLU A 115 9.53 2.61 -19.87
CA GLU A 115 8.43 3.58 -20.04
C GLU A 115 8.43 4.69 -18.97
N LEU A 116 8.86 4.38 -17.75
CA LEU A 116 8.93 5.33 -16.64
C LEU A 116 10.12 6.30 -16.73
N GLY A 117 11.25 5.83 -17.27
CA GLY A 117 12.45 6.64 -17.48
C GLY A 117 13.25 6.96 -16.20
N PRO A 118 14.25 7.85 -16.30
CA PRO A 118 15.34 7.96 -15.30
C PRO A 118 14.93 8.55 -13.93
N GLY A 119 13.70 9.05 -13.77
CA GLY A 119 13.21 9.57 -12.49
C GLY A 119 12.77 8.50 -11.49
N TRP A 120 12.82 7.22 -11.89
CA TRP A 120 12.31 6.09 -11.14
C TRP A 120 13.43 5.11 -10.79
N GLY A 121 13.46 4.68 -9.53
CA GLY A 121 14.32 3.60 -9.05
C GLY A 121 13.55 2.29 -8.96
N THR A 122 14.26 1.17 -9.08
CA THR A 122 13.70 -0.17 -8.89
C THR A 122 14.61 -1.04 -8.03
N ALA A 123 14.00 -1.93 -7.25
CA ALA A 123 14.65 -3.05 -6.59
C ALA A 123 13.85 -4.32 -6.93
N PHE A 124 14.52 -5.32 -7.50
CA PHE A 124 13.92 -6.61 -7.84
C PHE A 124 14.57 -7.72 -7.03
N HIS A 125 13.75 -8.65 -6.54
CA HIS A 125 14.23 -9.86 -5.87
C HIS A 125 13.50 -11.09 -6.42
N PRO A 126 14.23 -12.11 -6.90
CA PRO A 126 13.62 -13.28 -7.50
C PRO A 126 12.95 -14.16 -6.45
N TYR A 127 11.87 -14.83 -6.84
CA TYR A 127 11.39 -16.02 -6.17
C TYR A 127 12.43 -17.12 -6.27
N ARG A 128 12.47 -18.00 -5.28
CA ARG A 128 13.34 -19.18 -5.31
C ARG A 128 12.53 -20.43 -5.07
N TRP A 129 12.73 -21.46 -5.86
CA TRP A 129 12.26 -22.78 -5.49
C TRP A 129 13.31 -23.46 -4.63
N SER A 130 12.88 -24.01 -3.50
CA SER A 130 13.70 -24.85 -2.64
C SER A 130 13.33 -26.32 -2.84
N GLN A 131 14.33 -27.17 -3.03
CA GLN A 131 14.20 -28.61 -2.99
C GLN A 131 15.14 -29.14 -1.91
N ASN A 132 14.59 -29.58 -0.78
CA ASN A 132 15.39 -30.02 0.37
C ASN A 132 16.45 -28.99 0.80
N GLY A 133 16.06 -27.72 0.87
CA GLY A 133 16.94 -26.61 1.24
C GLY A 133 17.89 -26.10 0.15
N VAL A 134 18.02 -26.82 -0.97
CA VAL A 134 18.78 -26.35 -2.14
C VAL A 134 17.90 -25.41 -2.96
N LYS A 135 18.37 -24.18 -3.17
CA LYS A 135 17.58 -23.11 -3.77
C LYS A 135 18.02 -22.81 -5.20
N HIS A 136 17.06 -22.57 -6.08
CA HIS A 136 17.29 -22.02 -7.41
C HIS A 136 16.28 -20.91 -7.68
N ASP A 137 16.70 -19.89 -8.44
CA ASP A 137 15.80 -18.82 -8.85
C ASP A 137 14.67 -19.42 -9.72
N SER A 138 13.44 -18.99 -9.44
CA SER A 138 12.27 -19.45 -10.19
C SER A 138 12.22 -18.76 -11.55
N PRO A 139 12.15 -19.52 -12.66
CA PRO A 139 11.99 -18.91 -13.96
C PRO A 139 10.58 -18.32 -14.11
N CYS A 140 10.48 -17.22 -14.85
CA CYS A 140 9.20 -16.72 -15.34
C CYS A 140 8.61 -17.69 -16.38
N VAL A 141 9.44 -18.08 -17.35
CA VAL A 141 9.09 -19.05 -18.40
C VAL A 141 10.04 -20.24 -18.30
N GLU A 142 9.50 -21.45 -18.24
CA GLU A 142 10.29 -22.68 -18.08
C GLU A 142 11.36 -22.81 -19.17
N GLY A 143 12.58 -23.18 -18.76
CA GLY A 143 13.73 -23.28 -19.66
C GLY A 143 14.26 -21.95 -20.21
N LYS A 144 13.82 -20.79 -19.70
CA LYS A 144 14.36 -19.46 -20.03
C LYS A 144 15.14 -18.89 -18.84
N PRO A 145 16.15 -18.04 -19.10
CA PRO A 145 16.95 -17.43 -18.03
C PRO A 145 16.22 -16.32 -17.26
N GLU A 146 15.08 -15.85 -17.78
CA GLU A 146 14.26 -14.82 -17.15
C GLU A 146 13.68 -15.30 -15.81
N ARG A 147 13.82 -14.48 -14.77
CA ARG A 147 13.34 -14.82 -13.43
C ARG A 147 11.98 -14.19 -13.17
N ALA A 148 11.24 -14.86 -12.31
CA ALA A 148 10.04 -14.33 -11.65
C ALA A 148 10.41 -13.82 -10.26
N GLY A 149 9.74 -12.76 -9.78
CA GLY A 149 10.02 -12.20 -8.46
C GLY A 149 9.02 -11.16 -7.97
N THR A 150 9.46 -10.41 -6.98
CA THR A 150 8.78 -9.21 -6.48
C THR A 150 9.62 -7.97 -6.80
N ALA A 151 8.99 -6.81 -6.89
CA ALA A 151 9.69 -5.55 -7.14
C ALA A 151 9.16 -4.39 -6.31
N ILE A 152 10.05 -3.47 -5.92
CA ILE A 152 9.71 -2.14 -5.42
C ILE A 152 10.15 -1.13 -6.47
N ILE A 153 9.25 -0.23 -6.86
CA ILE A 153 9.50 0.86 -7.80
C ILE A 153 9.14 2.17 -7.12
N VAL A 154 9.96 3.21 -7.24
CA VAL A 154 9.69 4.49 -6.57
C VAL A 154 10.24 5.68 -7.34
N LYS A 155 9.44 6.75 -7.41
CA LYS A 155 9.83 8.04 -7.99
C LYS A 155 10.69 8.82 -7.01
N GLY A 156 11.80 9.39 -7.48
CA GLY A 156 12.70 10.18 -6.64
C GLY A 156 13.82 9.39 -5.96
N GLY A 157 14.09 8.17 -6.43
CA GLY A 157 15.24 7.37 -6.02
C GLY A 157 14.91 6.29 -4.99
N ILE A 158 15.76 5.27 -4.95
CA ILE A 158 15.66 4.09 -4.09
C ILE A 158 17.04 3.81 -3.46
N GLN A 159 17.07 3.48 -2.17
CA GLN A 159 18.30 3.17 -1.43
C GLN A 159 18.10 1.96 -0.51
N ASP A 160 19.20 1.38 -0.02
CA ASP A 160 19.20 0.32 0.99
C ASP A 160 18.22 -0.83 0.72
N ALA A 161 18.07 -1.19 -0.56
CA ALA A 161 17.24 -2.31 -0.98
C ALA A 161 17.87 -3.62 -0.51
N ARG A 162 17.13 -4.38 0.32
CA ARG A 162 17.59 -5.69 0.80
C ARG A 162 16.43 -6.59 1.21
N THR A 163 16.66 -7.89 1.11
CA THR A 163 15.79 -8.94 1.64
C THR A 163 15.97 -9.09 3.14
N TYR A 164 14.89 -9.45 3.84
CA TYR A 164 14.92 -9.89 5.22
C TYR A 164 14.54 -11.36 5.29
N PRO A 165 15.18 -12.15 6.16
CA PRO A 165 14.78 -13.52 6.35
C PRO A 165 13.37 -13.56 6.93
N THR A 166 12.55 -14.41 6.34
CA THR A 166 11.33 -14.90 6.96
C THR A 166 11.40 -16.43 6.94
N THR A 167 10.55 -17.08 7.72
CA THR A 167 10.34 -18.51 7.69
C THR A 167 9.80 -18.88 6.31
N GLN A 168 10.38 -19.92 5.72
CA GLN A 168 10.13 -20.32 4.33
C GLN A 168 9.94 -21.83 4.25
N PRO A 169 9.18 -22.33 3.26
CA PRO A 169 9.02 -23.76 3.06
C PRO A 169 10.36 -24.42 2.72
N TRP A 170 10.62 -25.57 3.35
CA TRP A 170 11.83 -26.36 3.12
C TRP A 170 11.91 -26.91 1.70
N THR A 171 10.77 -27.37 1.20
CA THR A 171 10.53 -27.71 -0.21
C THR A 171 9.37 -26.84 -0.69
N GLY A 172 9.50 -26.19 -1.85
CA GLY A 172 8.47 -25.31 -2.41
C GLY A 172 8.96 -23.92 -2.78
N LEU A 173 8.04 -23.06 -3.20
CA LEU A 173 8.33 -21.68 -3.55
C LEU A 173 8.66 -20.86 -2.29
N GLN A 174 9.77 -20.14 -2.35
CA GLN A 174 10.19 -19.17 -1.36
C GLN A 174 10.04 -17.76 -1.92
N ALA A 175 9.19 -16.98 -1.25
CA ALA A 175 8.89 -15.61 -1.62
C ALA A 175 9.71 -14.62 -0.80
N PRO A 176 10.47 -13.71 -1.44
CA PRO A 176 11.30 -12.77 -0.69
C PRO A 176 10.44 -11.68 -0.05
N PHE A 177 10.60 -11.50 1.26
CA PHE A 177 10.23 -10.25 1.91
C PHE A 177 11.41 -9.28 1.81
N HIS A 178 11.20 -8.13 1.20
CA HIS A 178 12.26 -7.15 1.00
C HIS A 178 11.76 -5.73 1.15
N CYS A 179 12.68 -4.84 1.51
CA CYS A 179 12.35 -3.43 1.66
C CYS A 179 13.42 -2.55 1.05
N ALA A 180 13.05 -1.32 0.72
CA ALA A 180 13.94 -0.26 0.27
C ALA A 180 13.55 1.10 0.88
N THR A 181 14.50 2.02 0.95
CA THR A 181 14.31 3.38 1.45
C THR A 181 13.99 4.30 0.27
N ALA A 182 12.97 5.15 0.43
CA ALA A 182 12.59 6.17 -0.54
C ALA A 182 13.05 7.56 -0.04
N PRO A 183 14.30 8.00 -0.34
CA PRO A 183 14.90 9.17 0.29
C PRO A 183 14.14 10.48 0.03
N TYR A 184 13.58 10.66 -1.16
CA TYR A 184 12.80 11.86 -1.51
C TYR A 184 11.52 12.00 -0.66
N TRP A 185 10.99 10.88 -0.18
CA TRP A 185 9.76 10.78 0.62
C TRP A 185 10.08 10.65 2.10
N ASP A 186 10.99 11.53 2.56
CA ASP A 186 11.40 11.67 3.96
C ASP A 186 11.93 10.36 4.57
N ASN A 187 12.71 9.63 3.76
CA ASN A 187 13.33 8.35 4.08
C ASN A 187 12.35 7.25 4.53
N ILE A 188 11.10 7.30 4.07
CA ILE A 188 10.14 6.23 4.36
C ILE A 188 10.63 4.88 3.84
N ARG A 189 10.43 3.82 4.65
CA ARG A 189 10.73 2.45 4.24
C ARG A 189 9.54 1.87 3.48
N LEU A 190 9.79 1.36 2.29
CA LEU A 190 8.82 0.62 1.48
C LEU A 190 9.15 -0.86 1.58
N CYS A 191 8.19 -1.71 1.95
CA CYS A 191 8.39 -3.16 2.04
C CYS A 191 7.36 -3.93 1.21
N ASN A 192 7.82 -4.90 0.44
CA ASN A 192 6.99 -5.72 -0.43
C ASN A 192 6.86 -7.13 0.16
N VAL A 193 5.60 -7.57 0.30
CA VAL A 193 5.21 -8.87 0.83
C VAL A 193 4.60 -9.72 -0.29
N HIS A 194 5.07 -10.95 -0.44
CA HIS A 194 4.27 -12.03 -1.01
C HIS A 194 4.40 -13.19 -0.03
N ALA A 195 3.37 -13.43 0.78
CA ALA A 195 3.42 -14.46 1.80
C ALA A 195 3.11 -15.84 1.23
N SER A 196 3.57 -16.89 1.91
CA SER A 196 3.26 -18.25 1.55
C SER A 196 1.75 -18.49 1.55
N TRP A 197 1.23 -19.28 0.60
CA TRP A 197 -0.13 -19.82 0.72
C TRP A 197 -0.14 -21.16 1.47
N LEU A 198 -1.29 -21.55 2.00
CA LEU A 198 -1.47 -22.86 2.64
C LEU A 198 -1.29 -23.97 1.61
N GLY A 199 -0.43 -24.95 1.91
CA GLY A 199 -0.11 -26.04 0.98
C GLY A 199 1.08 -25.74 0.06
N ILE A 200 1.80 -24.64 0.29
CA ILE A 200 2.99 -24.30 -0.49
C ILE A 200 4.09 -25.36 -0.42
N ASN A 201 4.21 -26.07 0.71
CA ASN A 201 5.18 -27.14 0.87
C ASN A 201 4.55 -28.48 0.47
N PRO A 202 4.96 -29.11 -0.64
CA PRO A 202 4.37 -30.36 -1.10
C PRO A 202 4.65 -31.54 -0.16
N ASP A 203 5.73 -31.50 0.62
CA ASP A 203 6.07 -32.56 1.58
C ASP A 203 5.21 -32.44 2.86
N HIS A 204 4.73 -31.23 3.16
CA HIS A 204 3.91 -30.92 4.32
C HIS A 204 2.78 -29.94 3.96
N PRO A 205 1.76 -30.38 3.20
CA PRO A 205 0.74 -29.49 2.63
C PRO A 205 -0.19 -28.86 3.68
N THR A 206 -0.17 -29.35 4.92
CA THR A 206 -0.95 -28.78 6.02
C THR A 206 -0.17 -27.78 6.86
N TRP A 207 1.12 -27.59 6.61
CA TRP A 207 1.91 -26.58 7.30
C TRP A 207 1.58 -25.19 6.76
N ASP A 208 1.21 -24.32 7.68
CA ASP A 208 0.99 -22.91 7.43
C ASP A 208 2.24 -22.16 7.91
N TYR A 209 2.85 -21.36 7.04
CA TYR A 209 4.05 -20.58 7.36
C TYR A 209 3.70 -19.13 7.68
N ARG A 210 2.45 -18.72 7.46
CA ARG A 210 2.04 -17.31 7.48
C ARG A 210 2.09 -16.71 8.89
N ASP A 211 1.86 -17.50 9.92
CA ASP A 211 1.96 -17.04 11.31
C ASP A 211 3.38 -16.58 11.66
N ASP A 212 4.38 -17.42 11.39
CA ASP A 212 5.78 -17.08 11.59
C ASP A 212 6.20 -15.92 10.66
N GLN A 213 5.85 -16.00 9.37
CA GLN A 213 6.16 -14.97 8.38
C GLN A 213 5.60 -13.61 8.79
N PHE A 214 4.35 -13.54 9.26
CA PHE A 214 3.72 -12.28 9.63
C PHE A 214 4.34 -11.71 10.91
N ALA A 215 4.67 -12.57 11.89
CA ALA A 215 5.36 -12.14 13.10
C ALA A 215 6.76 -11.57 12.80
N GLU A 216 7.52 -12.22 11.91
CA GLU A 216 8.85 -11.75 11.49
C GLU A 216 8.78 -10.49 10.64
N ILE A 217 7.82 -10.41 9.71
CA ILE A 217 7.54 -9.18 8.94
C ILE A 217 7.25 -8.04 9.91
N LYS A 218 6.36 -8.24 10.89
CA LYS A 218 6.05 -7.24 11.92
C LYS A 218 7.33 -6.80 12.65
N ALA A 219 8.12 -7.76 13.13
CA ALA A 219 9.36 -7.48 13.86
C ALA A 219 10.39 -6.70 13.03
N VAL A 220 10.40 -6.88 11.70
CA VAL A 220 11.23 -6.09 10.78
C VAL A 220 10.66 -4.69 10.58
N VAL A 221 9.36 -4.55 10.30
CA VAL A 221 8.78 -3.23 10.02
C VAL A 221 8.75 -2.31 11.24
N ASP A 222 8.62 -2.89 12.45
CA ASP A 222 8.67 -2.17 13.72
C ASP A 222 10.05 -1.51 13.98
N GLN A 223 11.11 -1.92 13.27
CA GLN A 223 12.45 -1.31 13.37
C GLN A 223 12.55 0.01 12.60
N PHE A 224 11.59 0.33 11.73
CA PHE A 224 11.61 1.54 10.93
C PHE A 224 10.65 2.58 11.51
N PRO A 225 11.10 3.83 11.74
CA PRO A 225 10.25 4.88 12.30
C PRO A 225 9.12 5.28 11.35
N ARG A 226 9.32 5.10 10.03
CA ARG A 226 8.38 5.42 8.96
C ARG A 226 8.36 4.27 7.97
N THR A 227 7.21 3.64 7.78
CA THR A 227 7.08 2.46 6.93
C THR A 227 5.74 2.42 6.22
N VAL A 228 5.77 2.00 4.95
CA VAL A 228 4.63 1.46 4.23
C VAL A 228 5.02 0.05 3.78
N PHE A 229 4.20 -0.93 4.11
CA PHE A 229 4.43 -2.31 3.71
C PHE A 229 3.15 -2.94 3.20
N GLY A 230 3.26 -3.74 2.15
CA GLY A 230 2.08 -4.29 1.50
C GLY A 230 2.40 -5.31 0.43
N GLY A 231 1.34 -5.89 -0.10
CA GLY A 231 1.42 -6.97 -1.06
C GLY A 231 0.32 -8.01 -0.85
N ASP A 232 0.57 -9.19 -1.40
CA ASP A 232 -0.29 -10.35 -1.26
C ASP A 232 0.08 -11.13 0.00
N PHE A 233 -0.80 -11.11 0.99
CA PHE A 233 -0.62 -11.83 2.25
C PHE A 233 -1.15 -13.26 2.16
N ASN A 234 -1.81 -13.64 1.06
CA ASN A 234 -2.42 -14.95 0.88
C ASN A 234 -3.38 -15.34 2.03
N ALA A 235 -3.87 -14.39 2.83
CA ALA A 235 -4.66 -14.61 4.03
C ALA A 235 -5.78 -13.60 4.14
N LYS A 236 -6.98 -14.07 4.50
CA LYS A 236 -8.10 -13.19 4.82
C LYS A 236 -7.85 -12.47 6.14
N SER A 237 -8.49 -11.32 6.34
CA SER A 237 -8.39 -10.55 7.58
C SER A 237 -8.88 -11.38 8.79
N PRO A 238 -8.42 -11.08 10.03
CA PRO A 238 -8.82 -11.85 11.21
C PRO A 238 -10.33 -11.88 11.47
N ASP A 239 -11.04 -10.84 11.09
CA ASP A 239 -12.47 -10.64 11.26
C ASP A 239 -13.30 -11.08 10.03
N ALA A 240 -12.64 -11.61 8.99
CA ALA A 240 -13.35 -12.14 7.83
C ALA A 240 -14.30 -13.27 8.25
N PRO A 241 -15.56 -13.28 7.77
CA PRO A 241 -16.52 -14.33 8.13
C PRO A 241 -15.98 -15.73 7.82
N ASN A 242 -16.15 -16.66 8.76
CA ASN A 242 -15.73 -18.06 8.65
C ASN A 242 -14.24 -18.21 8.27
N ASN A 243 -13.34 -17.38 8.82
CA ASN A 243 -11.90 -17.52 8.61
C ASN A 243 -11.26 -18.45 9.66
N PRO A 244 -10.99 -19.74 9.33
CA PRO A 244 -10.33 -20.66 10.27
C PRO A 244 -8.84 -20.33 10.47
N HIS A 245 -8.27 -19.45 9.65
CA HIS A 245 -6.86 -19.05 9.70
C HIS A 245 -6.68 -17.66 10.32
N ALA A 246 -7.66 -17.12 11.04
CA ALA A 246 -7.53 -15.82 11.69
C ALA A 246 -6.31 -15.72 12.65
N TRP A 247 -5.88 -16.86 13.18
CA TRP A 247 -4.76 -17.00 14.11
C TRP A 247 -3.38 -16.68 13.51
N VAL A 248 -3.22 -16.68 12.17
CA VAL A 248 -1.92 -16.37 11.53
C VAL A 248 -1.52 -14.91 11.68
N TRP A 249 -2.47 -14.03 12.01
CA TRP A 249 -2.18 -12.60 12.17
C TRP A 249 -1.65 -12.32 13.58
N PRO A 250 -0.44 -11.74 13.71
CA PRO A 250 0.12 -11.45 15.02
C PRO A 250 -0.66 -10.33 15.71
N GLN A 251 -0.73 -10.42 17.03
CA GLN A 251 -1.32 -9.38 17.86
C GLN A 251 -0.61 -8.04 17.63
N GLY A 252 -1.38 -6.95 17.60
CA GLY A 252 -0.83 -5.60 17.46
C GLY A 252 -0.33 -5.24 16.05
N LEU A 253 -0.50 -6.11 15.03
CA LEU A 253 -0.23 -5.71 13.65
C LEU A 253 -1.22 -4.66 13.19
N TYR A 254 -2.51 -4.93 13.35
CA TYR A 254 -3.57 -3.99 13.00
C TYR A 254 -3.75 -2.96 14.10
N SER A 255 -3.75 -1.69 13.73
CA SER A 255 -4.30 -0.65 14.61
C SER A 255 -5.79 -0.90 14.86
N GLN A 256 -6.29 -0.45 16.00
CA GLN A 256 -7.71 -0.47 16.35
C GLN A 256 -8.40 0.88 16.13
N GLY A 257 -7.66 1.87 15.60
CA GLY A 257 -8.10 3.23 15.36
C GLY A 257 -6.98 4.25 15.52
N PRO A 258 -7.27 5.55 15.31
CA PRO A 258 -6.28 6.61 15.46
C PRO A 258 -5.60 6.59 16.84
N GLY A 259 -4.27 6.65 16.85
CA GLY A 259 -3.45 6.68 18.08
C GLY A 259 -3.33 5.35 18.83
N THR A 260 -3.82 4.24 18.27
CA THR A 260 -3.59 2.90 18.82
C THR A 260 -2.35 2.27 18.20
N GLU A 261 -1.68 1.41 18.96
CA GLU A 261 -0.53 0.65 18.47
C GLU A 261 -0.93 -0.22 17.25
N GLY A 262 0.03 -0.39 16.33
CA GLY A 262 -0.15 -1.14 15.09
C GLY A 262 -0.31 -0.22 13.89
N TYR A 263 -0.61 -0.84 12.76
CA TYR A 263 -0.67 -0.20 11.45
C TYR A 263 -2.11 -0.17 10.97
N GLN A 264 -2.58 1.00 10.51
CA GLN A 264 -3.85 1.08 9.80
C GLN A 264 -3.65 0.51 8.40
N GLU A 265 -4.49 -0.43 7.97
CA GLU A 265 -4.48 -0.85 6.56
C GLU A 265 -5.39 0.01 5.68
N CYS A 266 -5.04 0.06 4.39
CA CYS A 266 -5.69 0.87 3.36
C CYS A 266 -7.22 0.87 3.46
N ASP A 267 -7.88 -0.29 3.48
CA ASP A 267 -9.34 -0.40 3.41
C ASP A 267 -10.01 -0.65 4.76
N GLN A 268 -9.29 -0.35 5.85
CA GLN A 268 -9.75 -0.53 7.22
C GLN A 268 -10.70 0.59 7.61
N THR A 269 -11.82 0.26 8.27
CA THR A 269 -12.74 1.26 8.82
C THR A 269 -12.96 1.01 10.30
N GLY A 270 -12.40 1.88 11.15
CA GLY A 270 -12.39 1.67 12.60
C GLY A 270 -11.68 0.35 12.93
N THR A 271 -12.37 -0.56 13.62
CA THR A 271 -11.87 -1.89 13.95
C THR A 271 -12.17 -2.95 12.88
N SER A 272 -13.00 -2.64 11.88
CA SER A 272 -13.33 -3.55 10.77
C SER A 272 -12.23 -3.56 9.72
N ARG A 273 -11.77 -4.77 9.34
CA ARG A 273 -10.66 -5.04 8.42
C ARG A 273 -11.09 -5.86 7.20
N THR A 274 -12.39 -6.09 7.04
CA THR A 274 -12.95 -6.92 5.98
C THR A 274 -12.84 -6.27 4.60
N GLY A 275 -12.91 -4.93 4.52
CA GLY A 275 -12.63 -4.13 3.32
C GLY A 275 -13.37 -4.57 2.05
N ARG A 276 -12.95 -4.05 0.90
CA ARG A 276 -13.33 -4.53 -0.44
C ARG A 276 -12.47 -5.75 -0.83
N PRO A 277 -13.02 -6.70 -1.60
CA PRO A 277 -12.25 -7.79 -2.20
C PRO A 277 -11.09 -7.28 -3.06
N THR A 278 -9.97 -7.99 -3.01
CA THR A 278 -8.75 -7.69 -3.79
C THR A 278 -8.42 -8.78 -4.78
N HIS A 279 -9.27 -9.80 -4.90
CA HIS A 279 -9.11 -10.93 -5.80
C HIS A 279 -10.47 -11.30 -6.41
N ASP A 280 -10.46 -11.79 -7.66
CA ASP A 280 -11.65 -12.14 -8.46
C ASP A 280 -12.58 -13.17 -7.79
N SER A 281 -12.04 -13.98 -6.87
CA SER A 281 -12.83 -14.93 -6.06
C SER A 281 -13.66 -14.25 -4.95
N GLY A 282 -13.64 -12.93 -4.86
CA GLY A 282 -14.44 -12.15 -3.91
C GLY A 282 -13.85 -12.08 -2.50
N VAL A 283 -12.55 -12.37 -2.35
CA VAL A 283 -11.83 -12.30 -1.06
C VAL A 283 -10.88 -11.11 -1.03
N LYS A 284 -10.59 -10.60 0.17
CA LYS A 284 -9.50 -9.66 0.42
C LYS A 284 -8.31 -10.44 0.96
N ILE A 285 -7.20 -10.39 0.24
CA ILE A 285 -5.92 -11.04 0.59
C ILE A 285 -4.71 -10.13 0.35
N ASP A 286 -4.92 -9.02 -0.36
CA ASP A 286 -3.93 -7.98 -0.56
C ASP A 286 -4.17 -6.85 0.45
N TYR A 287 -3.06 -6.28 0.93
CA TYR A 287 -3.07 -5.24 1.96
C TYR A 287 -1.95 -4.24 1.72
N ILE A 288 -2.20 -2.99 2.11
CA ILE A 288 -1.15 -1.99 2.33
C ILE A 288 -1.36 -1.46 3.74
N PHE A 289 -0.31 -1.49 4.54
CA PHE A 289 -0.23 -1.02 5.91
C PHE A 289 0.76 0.13 5.98
N SER A 290 0.51 1.07 6.89
CA SER A 290 1.39 2.23 7.07
C SER A 290 1.48 2.66 8.53
N SER A 291 2.66 3.17 8.91
CA SER A 291 2.83 3.97 10.15
C SER A 291 2.37 5.41 9.99
N GLU A 292 2.21 5.86 8.75
CA GLU A 292 1.84 7.21 8.39
C GLU A 292 0.33 7.39 8.36
N THR A 293 -0.12 8.65 8.47
CA THR A 293 -1.56 8.94 8.44
C THR A 293 -2.13 8.66 7.04
N ARG A 294 -3.00 7.65 6.95
CA ARG A 294 -3.78 7.36 5.73
C ARG A 294 -4.71 8.53 5.40
N ARG A 295 -4.64 9.01 4.16
CA ARG A 295 -5.54 10.03 3.60
C ARG A 295 -6.70 9.39 2.83
N TRP A 296 -6.43 8.41 1.99
CA TRP A 296 -7.46 7.68 1.25
C TRP A 296 -6.96 6.31 0.80
N CYS A 297 -7.91 5.44 0.44
CA CYS A 297 -7.65 4.11 -0.12
C CYS A 297 -8.56 3.80 -1.30
N ALA A 298 -7.99 3.17 -2.32
CA ALA A 298 -8.71 2.68 -3.48
C ALA A 298 -8.35 1.21 -3.79
N VAL A 299 -9.34 0.48 -4.29
CA VAL A 299 -9.18 -0.81 -4.95
C VAL A 299 -9.73 -0.66 -6.36
N ALA A 300 -8.96 -1.08 -7.37
CA ALA A 300 -9.30 -0.95 -8.77
C ALA A 300 -9.15 -2.28 -9.50
N ASP A 301 -10.19 -2.64 -10.26
CA ASP A 301 -10.22 -3.86 -11.05
C ASP A 301 -9.29 -3.74 -12.27
N THR A 302 -8.84 -4.89 -12.77
CA THR A 302 -8.04 -4.98 -13.98
C THR A 302 -8.41 -6.24 -14.75
N ALA A 303 -8.31 -6.20 -16.08
CA ALA A 303 -8.49 -7.39 -16.91
C ALA A 303 -7.20 -8.22 -17.04
N TYR A 304 -6.12 -7.79 -16.37
CA TYR A 304 -4.76 -8.28 -16.58
C TYR A 304 -4.13 -8.96 -15.36
N SER A 305 -4.94 -9.30 -14.36
CA SER A 305 -4.60 -10.14 -13.21
C SER A 305 -5.92 -10.57 -12.57
N ASP A 306 -5.91 -11.70 -11.86
CA ASP A 306 -6.97 -12.11 -10.94
C ASP A 306 -6.93 -11.33 -9.60
N HIS A 307 -5.84 -10.59 -9.35
CA HIS A 307 -5.75 -9.62 -8.27
C HIS A 307 -6.07 -8.20 -8.74
N HIS A 308 -6.77 -7.48 -7.88
CA HIS A 308 -7.07 -6.05 -8.05
C HIS A 308 -5.89 -5.19 -7.61
N VAL A 309 -5.79 -4.00 -8.19
CA VAL A 309 -4.82 -2.99 -7.78
C VAL A 309 -5.28 -2.35 -6.47
N MET A 310 -4.41 -2.27 -5.47
CA MET A 310 -4.62 -1.48 -4.27
C MET A 310 -3.78 -0.21 -4.31
N ILE A 311 -4.35 0.92 -3.87
CA ILE A 311 -3.62 2.19 -3.75
C ILE A 311 -3.96 2.84 -2.43
N GLU A 312 -2.93 3.10 -1.63
CA GLU A 312 -3.03 3.87 -0.39
C GLU A 312 -2.32 5.21 -0.54
N SER A 313 -2.95 6.28 -0.10
CA SER A 313 -2.36 7.60 0.00
C SER A 313 -2.07 7.93 1.45
N VAL A 314 -0.83 8.27 1.76
CA VAL A 314 -0.38 8.57 3.12
C VAL A 314 0.30 9.94 3.21
N ALA A 315 0.12 10.62 4.33
CA ALA A 315 0.80 11.87 4.64
C ALA A 315 2.24 11.58 5.10
N VAL A 316 3.24 12.02 4.34
CA VAL A 316 4.67 11.90 4.69
C VAL A 316 5.28 13.28 4.85
N GLY A 317 6.00 13.50 5.93
CA GLY A 317 6.47 14.80 6.41
C GLY A 317 6.85 14.69 7.86
#